data_AF-A0A944AU77-F1
#
_entry.id   AF-A0A944AU77-F1
#
_cell.length_a   1.000
_cell.length_b   1.000
_cell.length_c   1.000
_cell.angle_alpha   90.00
_cell.angle_beta   90.00
_cell.angle_gamma   90.00
#
_symmetry.space_group_name_H-M   'P 1'
#
loop_
_entity.id
_entity.type
_entity.pdbx_description
1 polymer ?
#
loop_
_entity_poly.entity_id
_entity_poly.type
_entity_poly.pdbx_seq_one_letter_code
_entity_poly.pdbx_strand_id
1 'polypeptide(L)'
;MSKTKVCTDEKKFILFTCIISGILAILYSWKIIIDQDSNLIGYFIVGLNLIYIPFAIIFKKKWFHWFYLVYCVVILYAASFEKTYLYNNYTALFILCIAISIQPKIRFPALVIYFISVTALFFIQRNKEGYELHLYLIHLARSVWYIGIVEYALNDKFRRKKLVLYEDERRIIDQLCEGKVYQKEVEGFSENTIYRKLKAARERNGNLTKDELVEAYRTEKEKMNKEIQG
;
A
#
# COMPACT_ATOMS: atom_id res chain seq x y z
N MET A 1 -22.58 4.40 12.39
CA MET A 1 -21.44 3.47 12.61
C MET A 1 -20.60 3.48 11.33
N SER A 2 -19.29 3.75 11.24
CA SER A 2 -18.18 3.64 12.18
C SER A 2 -17.07 4.62 11.72
N LYS A 3 -16.91 5.76 12.40
CA LYS A 3 -15.66 6.56 12.33
C LYS A 3 -14.59 6.01 13.29
N THR A 4 -15.04 5.27 14.31
CA THR A 4 -14.19 4.72 15.38
C THR A 4 -13.33 3.55 14.93
N LYS A 5 -13.83 2.64 14.08
CA LYS A 5 -13.10 1.43 13.66
C LYS A 5 -11.99 1.71 12.64
N VAL A 6 -12.27 2.57 11.65
CA VAL A 6 -11.26 3.05 10.68
C VAL A 6 -10.13 3.79 11.39
N CYS A 7 -10.45 4.56 12.44
CA CYS A 7 -9.46 5.26 13.25
C CYS A 7 -8.62 4.32 14.15
N THR A 8 -9.13 3.13 14.51
CA THR A 8 -8.37 2.15 15.31
C THR A 8 -7.35 1.39 14.47
N ASP A 9 -7.71 1.02 13.24
CA ASP A 9 -6.81 0.31 12.33
C ASP A 9 -5.68 1.21 11.84
N GLU A 10 -5.95 2.49 11.60
CA GLU A 10 -4.93 3.50 11.28
C GLU A 10 -3.93 3.69 12.44
N LYS A 11 -4.41 3.82 13.68
CA LYS A 11 -3.54 3.95 14.86
C LYS A 11 -2.68 2.70 15.08
N LYS A 12 -3.25 1.50 14.88
CA LYS A 12 -2.51 0.24 14.97
C LYS A 12 -1.43 0.12 13.90
N PHE A 13 -1.74 0.53 12.67
CA PHE A 13 -0.77 0.55 11.57
C PHE A 13 0.36 1.55 11.84
N ILE A 14 0.04 2.77 12.27
CA ILE A 14 1.04 3.78 12.64
C ILE A 14 1.93 3.24 13.77
N LEU A 15 1.34 2.69 14.83
CA LEU A 15 2.09 2.09 15.93
C LEU A 15 3.02 0.97 15.46
N PHE A 16 2.51 0.04 14.64
CA PHE A 16 3.31 -1.03 14.03
C PHE A 16 4.51 -0.46 13.26
N THR A 17 4.27 0.51 12.37
CA THR A 17 5.36 1.11 11.59
C THR A 17 6.36 1.87 12.46
N CYS A 18 5.94 2.53 13.54
CA CYS A 18 6.85 3.19 14.48
C CYS A 18 7.73 2.19 15.23
N ILE A 19 7.17 1.03 15.63
CA ILE A 19 7.95 -0.05 16.25
C ILE A 19 9.01 -0.58 15.27
N ILE A 20 8.62 -0.86 14.03
CA ILE A 20 9.55 -1.32 12.99
C ILE A 20 10.64 -0.27 12.73
N SER A 21 10.29 1.01 12.61
CA SER A 21 11.30 2.07 12.44
C SER A 21 12.26 2.15 13.64
N GLY A 22 11.77 2.00 14.86
CA GLY A 22 12.63 1.93 16.06
C GLY A 22 13.61 0.75 16.02
N ILE A 23 13.13 -0.44 15.66
CA ILE A 23 13.97 -1.63 15.48
C ILE A 23 15.03 -1.38 14.39
N LEU A 24 14.62 -0.83 13.24
CA LEU A 24 15.55 -0.50 12.16
C LEU A 24 16.61 0.51 12.60
N ALA A 25 16.24 1.56 13.33
CA ALA A 25 17.21 2.53 13.86
C ALA A 25 18.26 1.84 14.75
N ILE A 26 17.85 0.90 15.60
CA ILE A 26 18.76 0.15 16.47
C ILE A 26 19.69 -0.74 15.64
N LEU A 27 19.14 -1.50 14.68
CA LEU A 27 19.92 -2.40 13.83
C LEU A 27 20.95 -1.65 12.97
N TYR A 28 20.57 -0.51 12.38
CA TYR A 28 21.50 0.31 11.61
C TYR A 28 22.56 0.99 12.50
N SER A 29 22.19 1.44 13.70
CA SER A 29 23.17 1.98 14.66
C SER A 29 24.16 0.91 15.10
N TRP A 30 23.68 -0.31 15.36
CA TRP A 30 24.51 -1.46 15.71
C TRP A 30 25.48 -1.82 14.57
N LYS A 31 25.00 -1.84 13.32
CA LYS A 31 25.83 -2.06 12.13
C LYS A 31 26.95 -1.02 12.03
N ILE A 32 26.65 0.27 12.19
CA ILE A 32 27.65 1.37 12.14
C ILE A 32 28.73 1.16 13.23
N ILE A 33 28.33 0.73 14.42
CA ILE A 33 29.27 0.48 15.53
C ILE A 33 30.16 -0.73 15.25
N ILE A 34 29.61 -1.84 14.73
CA ILE A 34 30.36 -3.07 14.45
C ILE A 34 31.30 -2.89 13.27
N ASP A 35 30.82 -2.35 12.16
CA ASP A 35 31.60 -2.27 10.92
C ASP A 35 32.61 -1.11 10.98
N GLN A 36 32.57 -0.26 12.03
CA GLN A 36 33.26 1.03 12.14
C GLN A 36 33.08 1.91 10.89
N ASP A 37 32.00 1.65 10.15
CA ASP A 37 31.75 2.23 8.85
C ASP A 37 31.04 3.57 9.09
N SER A 38 31.84 4.64 9.17
CA SER A 38 31.39 6.02 9.43
C SER A 38 30.73 6.66 8.20
N ASN A 39 29.92 5.88 7.49
CA ASN A 39 29.21 6.34 6.31
C ASN A 39 28.06 7.27 6.72
N LEU A 40 28.16 8.54 6.30
CA LEU A 40 27.17 9.60 6.49
C LEU A 40 25.73 9.11 6.23
N ILE A 41 25.57 8.25 5.24
CA ILE A 41 24.28 7.72 4.80
C ILE A 41 23.67 6.76 5.81
N GLY A 42 24.48 5.95 6.52
CA GLY A 42 24.00 5.13 7.63
C GLY A 42 23.39 5.98 8.73
N TYR A 43 24.05 7.08 9.10
CA TYR A 43 23.50 8.04 10.06
C TYR A 43 22.21 8.71 9.56
N PHE A 44 22.08 8.99 8.26
CA PHE A 44 20.83 9.48 7.67
C PHE A 44 19.69 8.47 7.77
N ILE A 45 19.95 7.17 7.57
CA ILE A 45 18.93 6.12 7.73
C ILE A 45 18.45 6.05 9.19
N VAL A 46 19.39 6.06 10.14
CA VAL A 46 19.06 6.08 11.58
C VAL A 46 18.23 7.32 11.90
N GLY A 47 18.69 8.50 11.47
CA GLY A 47 17.99 9.76 11.67
C GLY A 47 16.57 9.77 11.10
N LEU A 48 16.37 9.24 9.89
CA LEU A 48 15.04 9.13 9.28
C LEU A 48 14.12 8.19 10.05
N ASN A 49 14.62 7.05 10.50
CA ASN A 49 13.81 6.12 11.30
C ASN A 49 13.42 6.73 12.65
N LEU A 50 14.31 7.52 13.26
CA LEU A 50 14.02 8.25 14.50
C LEU A 50 13.04 9.41 14.27
N ILE A 51 13.21 10.19 13.19
CA ILE A 51 12.32 11.30 12.80
C ILE A 51 10.94 10.79 12.37
N TYR A 52 10.84 9.57 11.83
CA TYR A 52 9.57 8.96 11.48
C TYR A 52 8.60 8.93 12.66
N ILE A 53 9.09 8.63 13.87
CA ILE A 53 8.25 8.48 15.07
C ILE A 53 7.52 9.79 15.43
N PRO A 54 8.19 10.93 15.66
CA PRO A 54 7.51 12.20 15.90
C PRO A 54 6.71 12.67 14.67
N PHE A 55 7.20 12.43 13.45
CA PHE A 55 6.48 12.78 12.23
C PHE A 55 5.14 12.05 12.12
N ALA A 56 5.14 10.75 12.45
CA ALA A 56 3.97 9.89 12.44
C ALA A 56 2.93 10.32 13.49
N ILE A 57 3.38 10.76 14.66
CA ILE A 57 2.53 11.24 15.75
C ILE A 57 1.92 12.61 15.44
N ILE A 58 2.70 13.54 14.90
CA ILE A 58 2.30 14.94 14.67
C ILE A 58 1.45 15.09 13.41
N PHE A 59 1.93 14.58 12.27
CA PHE A 59 1.33 14.90 10.97
C PHE A 59 0.25 13.91 10.53
N LYS A 60 0.20 12.71 11.14
CA LYS A 60 -0.73 11.62 10.77
C LYS A 60 -0.74 11.38 9.25
N LYS A 61 -1.76 10.74 8.68
CA LYS A 61 -1.81 10.37 7.25
C LYS A 61 -1.53 11.51 6.24
N LYS A 62 -1.77 12.78 6.60
CA LYS A 62 -1.72 13.91 5.64
C LYS A 62 -0.36 14.10 4.98
N TRP A 63 0.75 13.81 5.65
CA TRP A 63 2.10 14.05 5.13
C TRP A 63 2.95 12.79 4.92
N PHE A 64 2.40 11.61 5.20
CA PHE A 64 3.15 10.36 5.11
C PHE A 64 3.68 10.06 3.71
N HIS A 65 2.96 10.48 2.66
CA HIS A 65 3.41 10.29 1.29
C HIS A 65 4.72 11.03 1.00
N TRP A 66 4.89 12.26 1.50
CA TRP A 66 6.16 13.01 1.37
C TRP A 66 7.27 12.38 2.20
N PHE A 67 6.97 11.92 3.41
CA PHE A 67 7.94 11.20 4.23
C PHE A 67 8.44 9.94 3.51
N TYR A 68 7.53 9.12 2.98
CA TYR A 68 7.89 7.91 2.23
C TYR A 68 8.67 8.20 0.95
N LEU A 69 8.42 9.33 0.28
CA LEU A 69 9.23 9.75 -0.86
C LEU A 69 10.67 10.08 -0.44
N VAL A 70 10.86 10.86 0.62
CA VAL A 70 12.20 11.16 1.16
C VAL A 70 12.89 9.87 1.60
N TYR A 71 12.17 8.98 2.29
CA TYR A 71 12.68 7.71 2.76
C TYR A 71 13.09 6.77 1.61
N CYS A 72 12.30 6.72 0.54
CA CYS A 72 12.61 5.99 -0.69
C CYS A 72 13.93 6.46 -1.32
N VAL A 73 14.12 7.78 -1.47
CA VAL A 73 15.35 8.35 -2.01
C VAL A 73 16.54 8.00 -1.13
N VAL A 74 16.43 8.14 0.20
CA VAL A 74 17.56 7.83 1.08
C VAL A 74 17.91 6.34 1.10
N ILE A 75 16.93 5.43 1.05
CA ILE A 75 17.19 3.99 0.91
C ILE A 75 17.88 3.69 -0.43
N LEU A 76 17.46 4.35 -1.51
CA LEU A 76 18.06 4.15 -2.83
C LEU A 76 19.55 4.52 -2.82
N TYR A 77 19.90 5.67 -2.22
CA TYR A 77 21.29 6.05 -2.06
C TYR A 77 22.01 5.11 -1.07
N ALA A 78 21.42 4.76 0.08
CA ALA A 78 22.03 3.83 1.03
C ALA A 78 22.41 2.47 0.42
N ALA A 79 21.46 1.82 -0.25
CA ALA A 79 21.68 0.53 -0.89
C ALA A 79 22.79 0.58 -1.95
N SER A 80 23.00 1.74 -2.56
CA SER A 80 24.05 1.91 -3.56
C SER A 80 25.45 1.98 -2.94
N PHE A 81 25.61 2.60 -1.77
CA PHE A 81 26.92 2.79 -1.14
C PHE A 81 27.36 1.59 -0.30
N GLU A 82 26.44 0.68 0.04
CA GLU A 82 26.75 -0.53 0.81
C GLU A 82 27.44 -1.64 0.00
N LYS A 83 27.91 -1.36 -1.23
CA LYS A 83 28.39 -2.36 -2.22
C LYS A 83 27.40 -3.49 -2.51
N THR A 84 26.18 -3.41 -2.00
CA THR A 84 25.06 -4.23 -2.42
C THR A 84 24.66 -3.77 -3.81
N TYR A 85 24.59 -4.71 -4.75
CA TYR A 85 24.30 -4.44 -6.16
C TYR A 85 23.20 -3.37 -6.30
N LEU A 86 23.53 -2.27 -6.99
CA LEU A 86 22.69 -1.08 -7.27
C LEU A 86 21.25 -1.42 -7.72
N TYR A 87 21.05 -2.64 -8.20
CA TYR A 87 19.86 -3.18 -8.81
C TYR A 87 18.93 -3.97 -7.87
N ASN A 88 19.23 -4.03 -6.56
CA ASN A 88 18.38 -4.66 -5.54
C ASN A 88 17.68 -3.64 -4.62
N ASN A 89 17.29 -2.49 -5.17
CA ASN A 89 16.60 -1.40 -4.45
C ASN A 89 15.07 -1.59 -4.39
N TYR A 90 14.56 -2.83 -4.49
CA TYR A 90 13.12 -3.11 -4.54
C TYR A 90 12.36 -2.63 -3.30
N THR A 91 13.05 -2.50 -2.16
CA THR A 91 12.49 -1.86 -0.96
C THR A 91 12.12 -0.40 -1.22
N ALA A 92 12.97 0.36 -1.92
CA ALA A 92 12.68 1.74 -2.30
C ALA A 92 11.52 1.80 -3.30
N LEU A 93 11.50 0.92 -4.32
CA LEU A 93 10.38 0.79 -5.26
C LEU A 93 9.05 0.45 -4.57
N PHE A 94 9.07 -0.44 -3.59
CA PHE A 94 7.89 -0.81 -2.83
C PHE A 94 7.35 0.38 -2.02
N ILE A 95 8.22 1.11 -1.33
CA ILE A 95 7.86 2.32 -0.58
C ILE A 95 7.31 3.41 -1.52
N LEU A 96 7.90 3.56 -2.71
CA LEU A 96 7.40 4.45 -3.75
C LEU A 96 5.96 4.09 -4.15
N CYS A 97 5.69 2.81 -4.42
CA CYS A 97 4.35 2.33 -4.78
C CYS A 97 3.34 2.59 -3.66
N ILE A 98 3.74 2.43 -2.39
CA ILE A 98 2.90 2.79 -1.24
C ILE A 98 2.61 4.30 -1.22
N ALA A 99 3.62 5.15 -1.41
CA ALA A 99 3.45 6.60 -1.43
C ALA A 99 2.46 7.05 -2.53
N ILE A 100 2.59 6.47 -3.73
CA ILE A 100 1.68 6.70 -4.86
C ILE A 100 0.26 6.21 -4.53
N SER A 101 0.13 5.06 -3.90
CA SER A 101 -1.17 4.50 -3.51
C SER A 101 -1.88 5.32 -2.42
N ILE A 102 -1.11 5.92 -1.50
CA ILE A 102 -1.64 6.81 -0.47
C ILE A 102 -2.12 8.13 -1.09
N GLN A 103 -1.37 8.68 -2.04
CA GLN A 103 -1.68 9.96 -2.68
C GLN A 103 -1.43 9.90 -4.20
N PRO A 104 -2.42 9.49 -5.01
CA PRO A 104 -2.24 9.31 -6.45
C PRO A 104 -1.81 10.58 -7.21
N LYS A 105 -2.12 11.77 -6.66
CA LYS A 105 -1.75 13.06 -7.25
C LYS A 105 -0.23 13.27 -7.34
N ILE A 106 0.57 12.60 -6.49
CA ILE A 106 2.03 12.70 -6.52
C ILE A 106 2.69 11.65 -7.43
N ARG A 107 1.91 10.82 -8.14
CA ARG A 107 2.44 9.71 -8.96
C ARG A 107 3.54 10.16 -9.92
N PHE A 108 3.24 11.13 -10.77
CA PHE A 108 4.20 11.62 -11.76
C PHE A 108 5.47 12.19 -11.12
N PRO A 109 5.39 13.16 -10.18
CA PRO A 109 6.61 13.70 -9.57
C PRO A 109 7.39 12.64 -8.77
N ALA A 110 6.72 11.70 -8.12
CA ALA A 110 7.35 10.59 -7.39
C ALA A 110 8.18 9.69 -8.30
N LEU A 111 7.61 9.27 -9.44
CA LEU A 111 8.31 8.46 -10.44
C LEU A 111 9.49 9.21 -11.05
N VAL A 112 9.31 10.49 -11.37
CA VAL A 112 10.38 11.35 -11.90
C VAL A 112 11.55 11.43 -10.91
N ILE A 113 11.27 11.72 -9.63
CA ILE A 113 12.30 11.79 -8.59
C ILE A 113 13.04 10.45 -8.47
N TYR A 114 12.32 9.33 -8.46
CA TYR A 114 12.92 8.01 -8.36
C TYR A 114 13.84 7.71 -9.55
N PHE A 115 13.36 7.86 -10.80
CA PHE A 115 14.15 7.56 -11.99
C PHE A 115 15.33 8.52 -12.19
N ILE A 116 15.19 9.81 -11.85
CA ILE A 116 16.32 10.74 -11.82
C ILE A 116 17.37 10.27 -10.81
N SER A 117 16.95 9.86 -9.62
CA SER A 117 17.87 9.40 -8.57
C SER A 117 18.59 8.12 -8.99
N VAL A 118 17.89 7.13 -9.55
CA VAL A 118 18.48 5.90 -10.10
C VAL A 118 19.49 6.21 -11.20
N THR A 119 19.18 7.18 -12.07
CA THR A 119 20.05 7.59 -13.18
C THR A 119 21.30 8.32 -12.68
N ALA A 120 21.15 9.27 -11.76
CA ALA A 120 22.27 9.96 -11.13
C ALA A 120 23.22 8.97 -10.44
N LEU A 121 22.65 7.99 -9.74
CA LEU A 121 23.38 6.95 -9.06
C LEU A 121 24.15 6.04 -10.02
N PHE A 122 23.53 5.64 -11.14
CA PHE A 122 24.21 4.91 -12.20
C PHE A 122 25.43 5.66 -12.71
N PHE A 123 25.33 6.97 -12.97
CA PHE A 123 26.49 7.76 -13.42
C PHE A 123 27.59 7.86 -12.37
N ILE A 124 27.23 8.04 -11.09
CA ILE A 124 28.21 8.07 -9.99
C ILE A 124 28.96 6.74 -9.91
N GLN A 125 28.25 5.61 -10.00
CA GLN A 125 28.87 4.29 -9.86
C GLN A 125 29.56 3.81 -11.13
N ARG A 126 29.05 4.15 -12.31
CA ARG A 126 29.75 3.92 -13.58
C ARG A 126 31.12 4.57 -13.58
N ASN A 127 31.22 5.79 -13.04
CA ASN A 127 32.49 6.52 -12.95
C ASN A 127 33.43 5.96 -11.87
N LYS A 128 32.91 5.31 -10.81
CA LYS A 128 33.70 4.79 -9.69
C LYS A 128 34.10 3.32 -9.82
N GLU A 129 33.21 2.48 -10.33
CA GLU A 129 33.30 1.01 -10.29
C GLU A 129 33.10 0.35 -11.67
N GLY A 130 32.90 1.14 -12.73
CA GLY A 130 32.80 0.61 -14.10
C GLY A 130 31.49 -0.08 -14.43
N TYR A 131 30.40 0.22 -13.69
CA TYR A 131 29.09 -0.39 -13.92
C TYR A 131 28.63 -0.34 -15.38
N GLU A 132 28.12 -1.47 -15.85
CA GLU A 132 27.73 -1.65 -17.23
C GLU A 132 26.34 -1.07 -17.56
N LEU A 133 26.24 -0.44 -18.73
CA LEU A 133 24.99 0.16 -19.21
C LEU A 133 23.86 -0.87 -19.34
N HIS A 134 24.17 -2.10 -19.75
CA HIS A 134 23.16 -3.13 -19.97
C HIS A 134 22.44 -3.53 -18.66
N LEU A 135 23.16 -3.57 -17.53
CA LEU A 135 22.58 -3.86 -16.21
C LEU A 135 21.66 -2.73 -15.73
N TYR A 136 22.01 -1.48 -16.03
CA TYR A 136 21.14 -0.33 -15.78
C TYR A 136 19.84 -0.40 -16.59
N LEU A 137 19.92 -0.76 -17.87
CA LEU A 137 18.72 -0.93 -18.71
C LEU A 137 17.82 -2.07 -18.20
N ILE A 138 18.41 -3.21 -17.79
CA ILE A 138 17.68 -4.31 -17.15
C ILE A 138 16.97 -3.82 -15.89
N HIS A 139 17.64 -2.99 -15.08
CA HIS A 139 17.04 -2.44 -13.87
C HIS A 139 15.86 -1.52 -14.17
N LEU A 140 15.99 -0.59 -15.14
CA LEU A 140 14.87 0.26 -15.55
C LEU A 140 13.66 -0.58 -15.99
N ALA A 141 13.89 -1.61 -16.81
CA ALA A 141 12.82 -2.50 -17.26
C ALA A 141 12.16 -3.24 -16.07
N ARG A 142 12.95 -3.75 -15.13
CA ARG A 142 12.43 -4.41 -13.91
C ARG A 142 11.66 -3.45 -13.01
N SER A 143 12.11 -2.21 -12.87
CA SER A 143 11.43 -1.18 -12.07
C SER A 143 10.06 -0.84 -12.65
N VAL A 144 9.97 -0.64 -13.98
CA VAL A 144 8.69 -0.42 -14.67
C VAL A 144 7.76 -1.62 -14.52
N TRP A 145 8.29 -2.84 -14.72
CA TRP A 145 7.51 -4.07 -14.55
C TRP A 145 7.00 -4.25 -13.11
N TYR A 146 7.84 -4.00 -12.11
CA TYR A 146 7.48 -4.08 -10.70
C TYR A 146 6.37 -3.09 -10.33
N ILE A 147 6.52 -1.82 -10.72
CA ILE A 147 5.49 -0.80 -10.50
C ILE A 147 4.19 -1.22 -11.15
N GLY A 148 4.22 -1.73 -12.40
CA GLY A 148 3.05 -2.25 -13.10
C GLY A 148 2.35 -3.38 -12.34
N ILE A 149 3.10 -4.35 -11.80
CA ILE A 149 2.54 -5.45 -11.00
C ILE A 149 1.93 -4.95 -9.70
N VAL A 150 2.63 -4.10 -8.96
CA VAL A 150 2.13 -3.60 -7.67
C VAL A 150 0.90 -2.75 -7.89
N GLU A 151 0.89 -1.88 -8.90
CA GLU A 151 -0.30 -1.10 -9.23
C GLU A 151 -1.46 -1.97 -9.70
N TYR A 152 -1.20 -2.99 -10.49
CA TYR A 152 -2.21 -3.97 -10.85
C TYR A 152 -2.76 -4.67 -9.60
N ALA A 153 -1.92 -5.15 -8.71
CA ALA A 153 -2.33 -5.84 -7.48
C ALA A 153 -3.05 -4.94 -6.46
N LEU A 154 -2.68 -3.66 -6.38
CA LEU A 154 -3.28 -2.70 -5.44
C LEU A 154 -4.56 -2.05 -5.98
N ASN A 155 -4.64 -1.80 -7.29
CA ASN A 155 -5.83 -1.20 -7.91
C ASN A 155 -6.87 -2.25 -8.29
N ASP A 156 -6.42 -3.41 -8.75
CA ASP A 156 -7.30 -4.54 -8.96
C ASP A 156 -7.41 -5.28 -7.62
N LYS A 157 -8.40 -4.90 -6.81
CA LYS A 157 -8.81 -5.63 -5.61
C LYS A 157 -9.28 -7.03 -6.01
N PHE A 158 -8.43 -7.91 -6.56
CA PHE A 158 -8.75 -9.20 -7.19
C PHE A 158 -10.25 -9.30 -7.41
N ARG A 159 -10.81 -8.49 -8.34
CA ARG A 159 -12.26 -8.29 -8.39
C ARG A 159 -12.83 -9.66 -8.69
N ARG A 160 -13.28 -10.37 -7.64
CA ARG A 160 -13.83 -11.70 -7.80
C ARG A 160 -15.00 -11.49 -8.73
N LYS A 161 -14.95 -12.14 -9.89
CA LYS A 161 -15.93 -11.98 -10.97
C LYS A 161 -17.36 -12.28 -10.49
N LYS A 162 -17.50 -12.99 -9.36
CA LYS A 162 -18.75 -13.39 -8.75
C LYS A 162 -18.68 -13.23 -7.23
N LEU A 163 -19.71 -12.66 -6.63
CA LEU A 163 -19.85 -12.59 -5.17
C LEU A 163 -20.17 -13.97 -4.58
N VAL A 164 -19.51 -14.30 -3.49
CA VAL A 164 -19.76 -15.51 -2.70
C VAL A 164 -20.74 -15.16 -1.58
N LEU A 165 -22.02 -15.41 -1.85
CA LEU A 165 -23.14 -15.12 -0.94
C LEU A 165 -23.98 -16.37 -0.70
N TYR A 166 -24.30 -16.63 0.58
CA TYR A 166 -25.31 -17.61 0.98
C TYR A 166 -26.72 -17.05 0.77
N GLU A 167 -27.74 -17.92 0.76
CA GLU A 167 -29.13 -17.50 0.46
C GLU A 167 -29.64 -16.38 1.38
N ASP A 168 -29.47 -16.52 2.69
CA ASP A 168 -29.87 -15.48 3.65
C ASP A 168 -29.21 -14.13 3.34
N GLU A 169 -27.95 -14.15 2.91
CA GLU A 169 -27.19 -12.94 2.61
C GLU A 169 -27.66 -12.30 1.31
N ARG A 170 -28.00 -13.11 0.29
CA ARG A 170 -28.63 -12.61 -0.94
C ARG A 170 -29.95 -11.94 -0.61
N ARG A 171 -30.82 -12.60 0.16
CA ARG A 171 -32.12 -12.03 0.59
C ARG A 171 -31.97 -10.71 1.32
N ILE A 172 -31.01 -10.63 2.24
CA ILE A 172 -30.71 -9.39 2.97
C ILE A 172 -30.22 -8.30 1.99
N ILE A 173 -29.31 -8.61 1.07
CA ILE A 173 -28.73 -7.63 0.14
C ILE A 173 -29.75 -7.20 -0.92
N ASP A 174 -30.62 -8.09 -1.40
CA ASP A 174 -31.73 -7.77 -2.31
C ASP A 174 -32.67 -6.71 -1.70
N GLN A 175 -33.09 -6.92 -0.44
CA GLN A 175 -33.93 -5.95 0.26
C GLN A 175 -33.20 -4.61 0.50
N LEU A 176 -31.89 -4.62 0.69
CA LEU A 176 -31.08 -3.40 0.77
C LEU A 176 -30.96 -2.69 -0.60
N CYS A 177 -30.93 -3.43 -1.71
CA CYS A 177 -30.92 -2.87 -3.06
C CYS A 177 -32.24 -2.19 -3.42
N GLU A 178 -33.36 -2.66 -2.86
CA GLU A 178 -34.73 -2.13 -3.03
C GLU A 178 -35.00 -0.84 -2.23
N GLY A 179 -34.00 -0.32 -1.51
CA GLY A 179 -34.10 0.96 -0.81
C GLY A 179 -34.60 0.85 0.63
N LYS A 180 -34.62 -0.35 1.23
CA LYS A 180 -34.76 -0.49 2.69
C LYS A 180 -33.50 0.11 3.34
N VAL A 181 -33.59 1.36 3.78
CA VAL A 181 -32.44 2.21 4.16
C VAL A 181 -31.78 1.70 5.45
N TYR A 182 -32.54 0.99 6.29
CA TYR A 182 -32.06 0.52 7.58
C TYR A 182 -32.05 -1.00 7.69
N GLN A 183 -31.01 -1.52 8.36
CA GLN A 183 -30.96 -2.93 8.80
C GLN A 183 -32.17 -3.34 9.65
N LYS A 184 -32.98 -2.38 10.12
CA LYS A 184 -34.22 -2.61 10.87
C LYS A 184 -35.40 -3.05 10.01
N GLU A 185 -35.34 -2.80 8.70
CA GLU A 185 -36.47 -2.96 7.77
C GLU A 185 -36.38 -4.27 6.97
N VAL A 186 -35.28 -5.01 7.11
CA VAL A 186 -35.11 -6.29 6.44
C VAL A 186 -36.01 -7.32 7.13
N GLU A 187 -37.03 -7.78 6.40
CA GLU A 187 -38.05 -8.68 6.94
C GLU A 187 -37.47 -10.07 7.23
N GLY A 188 -37.84 -10.62 8.40
CA GLY A 188 -37.49 -12.00 8.78
C GLY A 188 -36.13 -12.17 9.47
N PHE A 189 -35.37 -11.10 9.72
CA PHE A 189 -34.09 -11.18 10.42
C PHE A 189 -33.96 -10.12 11.53
N SER A 190 -33.31 -10.48 12.63
CA SER A 190 -32.95 -9.50 13.67
C SER A 190 -31.83 -8.58 13.21
N GLU A 191 -31.77 -7.35 13.72
CA GLU A 191 -30.68 -6.39 13.43
C GLU A 191 -29.29 -6.99 13.62
N ASN A 192 -29.10 -7.78 14.70
CA ASN A 192 -27.83 -8.40 15.01
C ASN A 192 -27.48 -9.52 14.01
N THR A 193 -28.48 -10.30 13.58
CA THR A 193 -28.31 -11.32 12.54
C THR A 193 -27.88 -10.68 11.23
N ILE A 194 -28.53 -9.59 10.83
CA ILE A 194 -28.23 -8.85 9.60
C ILE A 194 -26.80 -8.31 9.65
N TYR A 195 -26.41 -7.67 10.77
CA TYR A 195 -25.06 -7.18 10.96
C TYR A 195 -24.01 -8.29 10.84
N ARG A 196 -24.23 -9.45 11.49
CA ARG A 196 -23.30 -10.59 11.45
C ARG A 196 -23.19 -11.19 10.04
N LYS A 197 -24.31 -11.39 9.35
CA LYS A 197 -24.35 -11.96 8.00
C LYS A 197 -23.69 -11.04 6.98
N LEU A 198 -24.00 -9.74 7.00
CA LEU A 198 -23.34 -8.76 6.13
C LEU A 198 -21.85 -8.64 6.43
N LYS A 199 -21.44 -8.67 7.70
CA LYS A 199 -20.02 -8.67 8.06
C LYS A 199 -19.30 -9.89 7.47
N ALA A 200 -19.85 -11.09 7.64
CA ALA A 200 -19.27 -12.32 7.10
C ALA A 200 -19.22 -12.32 5.56
N ALA A 201 -20.27 -11.84 4.90
CA ALA A 201 -20.32 -11.66 3.45
C ALA A 201 -19.24 -10.69 2.96
N ARG A 202 -19.05 -9.56 3.64
CA ARG A 202 -17.99 -8.59 3.34
C ARG A 202 -16.61 -9.20 3.49
N GLU A 203 -16.35 -9.94 4.57
CA GLU A 203 -15.07 -10.60 4.82
C GLU A 203 -14.73 -11.62 3.71
N ARG A 204 -15.70 -12.45 3.30
CA ARG A 204 -15.50 -13.41 2.20
C ARG A 204 -15.28 -12.78 0.83
N ASN A 205 -15.79 -11.57 0.59
CA ASN A 205 -15.74 -10.89 -0.70
C ASN A 205 -14.66 -9.81 -0.76
N GLY A 206 -13.59 -9.92 0.03
CA GLY A 206 -12.44 -9.01 -0.04
C GLY A 206 -12.57 -7.80 0.88
N ASN A 207 -13.23 -7.96 2.03
CA ASN A 207 -13.42 -6.93 3.05
C ASN A 207 -14.09 -5.65 2.52
N LEU A 208 -15.00 -5.79 1.55
CA LEU A 208 -15.78 -4.67 1.01
C LEU A 208 -16.50 -3.93 2.14
N THR A 209 -16.77 -2.64 1.94
CA THR A 209 -17.76 -1.91 2.75
C THR A 209 -19.17 -2.43 2.47
N LYS A 210 -20.14 -2.06 3.30
CA LYS A 210 -21.56 -2.43 3.06
C LYS A 210 -22.00 -1.93 1.69
N ASP A 211 -21.69 -0.67 1.39
CA ASP A 211 -22.15 -0.02 0.16
C ASP A 211 -21.42 -0.59 -1.07
N GLU A 212 -20.11 -0.88 -0.96
CA GLU A 212 -19.37 -1.59 -2.02
C GLU A 212 -19.93 -3.01 -2.27
N LEU A 213 -20.35 -3.72 -1.22
CA LEU A 213 -20.95 -5.06 -1.37
C LEU A 213 -22.31 -4.98 -2.07
N VAL A 214 -23.16 -4.03 -1.69
CA VAL A 214 -24.48 -3.80 -2.29
C VAL A 214 -24.33 -3.39 -3.76
N GLU A 215 -23.40 -2.49 -4.07
CA GLU A 215 -23.17 -2.02 -5.44
C GLU A 215 -22.59 -3.13 -6.33
N ALA A 216 -21.67 -3.94 -5.79
CA ALA A 216 -21.13 -5.11 -6.48
C ALA A 216 -22.26 -6.12 -6.80
N TYR A 217 -23.19 -6.33 -5.87
CA TYR A 217 -24.32 -7.24 -6.07
C TYR A 217 -25.31 -6.72 -7.10
N ARG A 218 -25.63 -5.42 -7.05
CA ARG A 218 -26.47 -4.77 -8.07
C ARG A 218 -25.86 -4.92 -9.47
N THR A 219 -24.57 -4.66 -9.60
CA THR A 219 -23.84 -4.82 -10.87
C THR A 219 -23.86 -6.27 -11.37
N GLU A 220 -23.72 -7.26 -10.48
CA GLU A 220 -23.80 -8.68 -10.85
C GLU A 220 -25.21 -9.07 -11.33
N LYS A 221 -26.25 -8.60 -10.63
CA LYS A 221 -27.66 -8.83 -10.99
C LYS A 221 -28.03 -8.22 -12.34
N GLU A 222 -27.57 -7.00 -12.62
CA GLU A 222 -27.79 -6.32 -13.90
C GLU A 222 -27.11 -7.05 -15.07
N LYS A 223 -25.90 -7.59 -14.85
CA LYS A 223 -25.20 -8.39 -15.86
C LYS A 223 -25.94 -9.71 -16.15
N MET A 224 -26.37 -10.41 -15.11
CA MET A 224 -27.17 -11.63 -15.27
C MET A 224 -28.48 -11.36 -16.01
N ASN A 225 -29.17 -10.26 -15.70
CA ASN A 225 -30.41 -9.90 -16.40
C ASN A 225 -30.19 -9.59 -17.89
N LYS A 226 -29.05 -8.97 -18.24
CA LYS A 226 -28.68 -8.71 -19.64
C LYS A 226 -28.31 -9.98 -20.40
N GLU A 227 -27.66 -10.94 -19.75
CA GLU A 227 -27.33 -12.25 -20.33
C GLU A 227 -28.55 -13.16 -20.55
N ILE A 228 -29.66 -12.92 -19.82
CA ILE A 228 -30.91 -13.66 -19.99
C ILE A 228 -31.79 -13.06 -21.10
N GLN A 229 -31.60 -11.76 -21.41
CA GLN A 229 -32.42 -11.01 -22.37
C GLN A 229 -31.80 -10.91 -23.78
N GLY A 230 -30.54 -11.30 -23.95
CA GLY A 230 -29.83 -11.34 -25.24
C GLY A 230 -29.58 -12.77 -25.69
#